data_AF-A0AAN6S6J2-F1
#
_entry.id   AF-A0AAN6S6J2-F1
#
_cell.length_a   1.000
_cell.length_b   1.000
_cell.length_c   1.000
_cell.angle_alpha   90.00
_cell.angle_beta   90.00
_cell.angle_gamma   90.00
#
_symmetry.space_group_name_H-M   'P 1'
#
loop_
_entity.id
_entity.type
_entity.pdbx_description
1 polymer ?
#
loop_
_entity_poly.entity_id
_entity_poly.type
_entity_poly.pdbx_seq_one_letter_code
_entity_poly.pdbx_strand_id
1 'polypeptide(L)'
;MGKWRISHSVGVSTHISPSNSSRPLSYTHLNLSYVHLFHCIYLSSYSTGNTSQSATMPVPNLTNFNDPLLFPTFTTCPDVDTNPNNVNSSHWFLLGQVKENMTITKPTLILADRLGSPFALVFDGLERDDLDFKSLGLKKGATVVIPNAIRTLPKEEGKRGFVSVPKGQAGEVKAIPGSLEKVLLVGEWMRVNGGIKNEGGKEICDSCGKPADETNEKSGNGKVGLLKCTGCGGVRYCNKDCQVEAWNNWHKGDCKVIKGINAIFA
;
A
#
# COMPACT_ATOMS: atom_id res chain seq x y z
N MET A 1 2.10 19.21 -63.89
CA MET A 1 0.94 18.54 -64.52
C MET A 1 1.39 17.17 -64.99
N GLY A 2 1.00 16.10 -64.29
CA GLY A 2 1.43 14.74 -64.59
C GLY A 2 0.61 13.77 -63.77
N LYS A 3 -0.20 12.97 -64.48
CA LYS A 3 -1.34 12.18 -64.01
C LYS A 3 -0.92 10.79 -63.52
N TRP A 4 -1.58 10.35 -62.44
CA TRP A 4 -2.05 8.99 -62.10
C TRP A 4 -1.08 7.81 -62.05
N ARG A 5 -1.00 7.17 -60.87
CA ARG A 5 -0.56 5.77 -60.74
C ARG A 5 -1.61 4.94 -60.00
N ILE A 6 -1.75 3.74 -60.54
CA ILE A 6 -2.83 2.77 -60.39
C ILE A 6 -2.75 2.04 -59.05
N SER A 7 -3.93 1.84 -58.46
CA SER A 7 -4.27 1.07 -57.28
C SER A 7 -4.05 -0.45 -57.45
N HIS A 8 -3.46 -1.09 -56.45
CA HIS A 8 -3.62 -2.53 -56.21
C HIS A 8 -4.18 -2.75 -54.81
N SER A 9 -5.39 -3.31 -54.79
CA SER A 9 -6.11 -3.84 -53.65
C SER A 9 -5.57 -5.22 -53.28
N VAL A 10 -5.18 -5.42 -52.02
CA VAL A 10 -4.89 -6.75 -51.46
C VAL A 10 -5.82 -6.96 -50.27
N GLY A 11 -6.65 -8.00 -50.38
CA GLY A 11 -7.72 -8.31 -49.43
C GLY A 11 -7.18 -8.75 -48.06
N VAL A 12 -7.78 -8.21 -47.01
CA VAL A 12 -7.58 -8.67 -45.63
C VAL A 12 -8.66 -9.70 -45.32
N SER A 13 -8.24 -10.94 -45.11
CA SER A 13 -9.08 -12.03 -44.63
C SER A 13 -9.20 -11.93 -43.11
N THR A 14 -10.37 -11.57 -42.60
CA THR A 14 -10.67 -11.53 -41.16
C THR A 14 -11.11 -12.92 -40.67
N HIS A 15 -10.19 -13.67 -40.07
CA HIS A 15 -10.55 -14.77 -39.17
C HIS A 15 -10.61 -14.21 -37.74
N ILE A 16 -11.83 -14.05 -37.23
CA ILE A 16 -12.08 -13.75 -35.81
C ILE A 16 -12.21 -15.10 -35.09
N SER A 17 -11.36 -15.32 -34.10
CA SER A 17 -11.56 -16.35 -33.08
C SER A 17 -11.41 -15.69 -31.69
N PRO A 18 -12.30 -16.01 -30.74
CA PRO A 18 -12.36 -15.29 -29.46
C PRO A 18 -11.40 -15.91 -28.45
N SER A 19 -10.38 -15.16 -28.01
CA SER A 19 -9.57 -15.54 -26.85
C SER A 19 -10.06 -14.79 -25.60
N ASN A 20 -10.56 -15.60 -24.68
CA ASN A 20 -11.18 -15.28 -23.40
C ASN A 20 -10.17 -14.57 -22.46
N SER A 21 -10.28 -13.25 -22.30
CA SER A 21 -9.50 -12.48 -21.32
C SER A 21 -10.28 -12.36 -20.01
N SER A 22 -10.18 -13.36 -19.15
CA SER A 22 -10.75 -13.31 -17.81
C SER A 22 -9.75 -12.66 -16.86
N ARG A 23 -9.92 -11.35 -16.60
CA ARG A 23 -9.47 -10.75 -15.34
C ARG A 23 -10.13 -11.54 -14.19
N PRO A 24 -9.49 -11.84 -13.06
CA PRO A 24 -10.26 -12.15 -11.86
C PRO A 24 -11.10 -10.91 -11.51
N LEU A 25 -12.39 -11.18 -11.31
CA LEU A 25 -13.51 -10.26 -11.45
C LEU A 25 -13.54 -9.10 -10.45
N SER A 26 -14.16 -8.04 -10.97
CA SER A 26 -14.77 -6.87 -10.33
C SER A 26 -15.20 -7.01 -8.87
N TYR A 27 -14.72 -6.06 -8.06
CA TYR A 27 -15.35 -5.55 -6.84
C TYR A 27 -16.68 -4.87 -7.21
N THR A 28 -17.82 -5.42 -6.79
CA THR A 28 -19.06 -4.67 -6.44
C THR A 28 -20.16 -5.58 -5.88
N HIS A 29 -20.79 -5.11 -4.79
CA HIS A 29 -22.09 -5.49 -4.20
C HIS A 29 -22.25 -6.89 -3.56
N LEU A 30 -22.03 -6.96 -2.24
CA LEU A 30 -22.76 -7.90 -1.38
C LEU A 30 -23.96 -7.17 -0.76
N ASN A 31 -25.14 -7.71 -1.09
CA ASN A 31 -26.44 -7.30 -0.59
C ASN A 31 -26.57 -7.56 0.92
N LEU A 32 -27.12 -6.57 1.64
CA LEU A 32 -27.75 -6.76 2.93
C LEU A 32 -28.99 -7.64 2.76
N SER A 33 -29.05 -8.77 3.47
CA SER A 33 -30.27 -9.30 4.08
C SER A 33 -30.03 -10.71 4.62
N TYR A 34 -29.80 -10.83 5.94
CA TYR A 34 -30.42 -11.91 6.72
C TYR A 34 -30.31 -11.58 8.22
N VAL A 35 -31.34 -10.90 8.73
CA VAL A 35 -31.61 -10.77 10.16
C VAL A 35 -32.66 -11.83 10.45
N HIS A 36 -32.33 -12.87 11.21
CA HIS A 36 -33.35 -13.63 11.93
C HIS A 36 -32.77 -14.26 13.20
N LEU A 37 -33.27 -13.72 14.31
CA LEU A 37 -33.60 -14.35 15.59
C LEU A 37 -32.97 -15.70 15.90
N PHE A 38 -32.13 -15.74 16.94
CA PHE A 38 -32.27 -16.76 17.99
C PHE A 38 -32.07 -16.12 19.35
N HIS A 39 -33.21 -15.86 20.01
CA HIS A 39 -33.30 -15.70 21.46
C HIS A 39 -33.23 -17.12 22.05
N CYS A 40 -32.19 -17.42 22.82
CA CYS A 40 -32.24 -18.55 23.76
C CYS A 40 -31.55 -18.14 25.05
N ILE A 41 -32.38 -18.01 26.07
CA ILE A 41 -32.05 -17.80 27.47
C ILE A 41 -31.44 -19.11 27.99
N TYR A 42 -30.24 -19.04 28.57
CA TYR A 42 -29.80 -20.04 29.55
C TYR A 42 -28.99 -19.36 30.66
N LEU A 43 -29.52 -19.48 31.87
CA LEU A 43 -28.90 -19.08 33.13
C LEU A 43 -28.06 -20.25 33.69
N SER A 44 -27.13 -19.87 34.58
CA SER A 44 -26.27 -20.70 35.44
C SER A 44 -25.08 -21.37 34.72
N SER A 45 -23.84 -21.25 35.19
CA SER A 45 -23.39 -21.28 36.58
C SER A 45 -22.03 -20.59 36.71
N TYR A 46 -21.77 -19.91 37.82
CA TYR A 46 -20.43 -19.51 38.23
C TYR A 46 -19.55 -20.75 38.41
N SER A 47 -18.43 -20.80 37.67
CA SER A 47 -17.30 -21.65 38.03
C SER A 47 -16.03 -20.80 38.00
N THR A 48 -15.40 -20.73 39.17
CA THR A 48 -14.15 -20.04 39.45
C THR A 48 -13.00 -20.73 38.70
N GLY A 49 -12.53 -20.09 37.64
CA GLY A 49 -11.33 -20.46 36.92
C GLY A 49 -10.56 -19.21 36.55
N ASN A 50 -9.75 -18.71 37.49
CA ASN A 50 -8.78 -17.65 37.26
C ASN A 50 -7.72 -18.17 36.29
N THR A 51 -7.94 -17.99 34.99
CA THR A 51 -6.92 -18.15 33.96
C THR A 51 -6.66 -16.76 33.42
N SER A 52 -5.60 -16.14 33.91
CA SER A 52 -4.93 -14.99 33.29
C SER A 52 -4.42 -15.43 31.91
N GLN A 53 -5.33 -15.53 30.94
CA GLN A 53 -4.99 -15.56 29.53
C GLN A 53 -4.46 -14.16 29.23
N SER A 54 -3.13 -14.04 29.24
CA SER A 54 -2.43 -12.93 28.61
C SER A 54 -2.95 -12.84 27.18
N ALA A 55 -3.81 -11.86 26.92
CA ALA A 55 -4.29 -11.57 25.60
C ALA A 55 -3.07 -11.15 24.79
N THR A 56 -2.49 -12.09 24.04
CA THR A 56 -1.49 -11.78 23.03
C THR A 56 -2.16 -10.85 22.04
N MET A 57 -1.91 -9.55 22.17
CA MET A 57 -2.44 -8.56 21.22
C MET A 57 -2.08 -9.04 19.81
N PRO A 58 -3.05 -9.14 18.88
CA PRO A 58 -2.74 -9.52 17.52
C PRO A 58 -1.67 -8.55 16.98
N VAL A 59 -0.58 -9.11 16.47
CA VAL A 59 0.50 -8.31 15.86
C VAL A 59 -0.14 -7.43 14.79
N PRO A 60 0.01 -6.10 14.86
CA PRO A 60 -0.65 -5.20 13.93
C PRO A 60 -0.22 -5.53 12.51
N ASN A 61 -1.19 -5.72 11.62
CA ASN A 61 -0.91 -5.94 10.20
C ASN A 61 -0.45 -4.60 9.60
N LEU A 62 0.86 -4.38 9.55
CA LEU A 62 1.48 -3.14 9.08
C LEU A 62 1.26 -2.85 7.58
N THR A 63 0.54 -3.72 6.86
CA THR A 63 0.11 -3.48 5.47
C THR A 63 -1.37 -3.14 5.33
N ASN A 64 -2.15 -3.17 6.43
CA ASN A 64 -3.54 -2.72 6.41
C ASN A 64 -3.61 -1.18 6.50
N PHE A 65 -3.34 -0.50 5.39
CA PHE A 65 -3.40 0.97 5.30
C PHE A 65 -4.80 1.57 5.53
N ASN A 66 -5.83 0.74 5.65
CA ASN A 66 -7.18 1.17 5.98
C ASN A 66 -7.43 1.26 7.50
N ASP A 67 -6.58 0.65 8.34
CA ASP A 67 -6.69 0.73 9.79
C ASP A 67 -6.53 2.19 10.25
N PRO A 68 -7.59 2.86 10.75
CA PRO A 68 -7.52 4.26 11.12
C PRO A 68 -6.72 4.52 12.41
N LEU A 69 -6.44 3.48 13.21
CA LEU A 69 -5.62 3.61 14.43
C LEU A 69 -4.13 3.54 14.11
N LEU A 70 -3.76 2.78 13.07
CA LEU A 70 -2.38 2.66 12.61
C LEU A 70 -2.04 3.68 11.52
N PHE A 71 -3.01 4.01 10.66
CA PHE A 71 -2.87 4.95 9.54
C PHE A 71 -3.99 6.01 9.56
N PRO A 72 -3.91 6.97 10.51
CA PRO A 72 -4.90 8.03 10.62
C PRO A 72 -4.89 8.97 9.39
N THR A 73 -5.98 9.71 9.20
CA THR A 73 -5.97 10.89 8.31
C THR A 73 -5.30 12.06 9.02
N PHE A 74 -5.01 13.15 8.30
CA PHE A 74 -4.45 14.34 8.94
C PHE A 74 -5.39 14.89 10.02
N THR A 75 -6.71 14.80 9.82
CA THR A 75 -7.72 15.32 10.76
C THR A 75 -7.92 14.45 12.00
N THR A 76 -7.66 13.14 11.92
CA THR A 76 -7.78 12.21 13.05
C THR A 76 -6.43 11.86 13.68
N CYS A 77 -5.33 12.39 13.14
CA CYS A 77 -3.99 12.26 13.70
C CYS A 77 -3.92 12.98 15.05
N PRO A 78 -3.25 12.41 16.08
CA PRO A 78 -3.09 13.07 17.36
C PRO A 78 -2.53 14.48 17.21
N ASP A 79 -3.09 15.44 17.95
CA ASP A 79 -2.56 16.81 18.01
C ASP A 79 -1.76 17.06 19.28
N VAL A 80 -1.04 18.18 19.31
CA VAL A 80 -0.18 18.59 20.45
C VAL A 80 -0.98 18.70 21.75
N ASP A 81 -2.28 18.99 21.68
CA ASP A 81 -3.17 19.11 22.84
C ASP A 81 -3.76 17.76 23.27
N THR A 82 -3.64 16.72 22.43
CA THR A 82 -4.09 15.36 22.73
C THR A 82 -3.13 14.71 23.73
N ASN A 83 -3.63 14.36 24.92
CA ASN A 83 -2.84 13.67 25.94
C ASN A 83 -2.30 12.33 25.39
N PRO A 84 -0.97 12.11 25.36
CA PRO A 84 -0.38 10.90 24.78
C PRO A 84 -0.81 9.60 25.47
N ASN A 85 -1.35 9.66 26.70
CA ASN A 85 -1.87 8.51 27.42
C ASN A 85 -3.20 7.96 26.87
N ASN A 86 -3.84 8.65 25.90
CA ASN A 86 -5.14 8.26 25.34
C ASN A 86 -5.05 7.59 23.96
N VAL A 87 -3.84 7.39 23.43
CA VAL A 87 -3.64 6.72 22.14
C VAL A 87 -3.36 5.24 22.42
N ASN A 88 -4.37 4.39 22.19
CA ASN A 88 -4.29 2.93 22.41
C ASN A 88 -3.36 2.20 21.42
N SER A 89 -2.67 2.90 20.51
CA SER A 89 -1.61 2.35 19.67
C SER A 89 -0.26 2.96 20.07
N SER A 90 0.73 2.10 20.38
CA SER A 90 2.08 2.56 20.71
C SER A 90 2.81 3.21 19.53
N HIS A 91 2.33 3.00 18.30
CA HIS A 91 2.87 3.55 17.06
C HIS A 91 1.80 3.73 15.99
N TRP A 92 1.89 4.83 15.22
CA TRP A 92 1.04 5.10 14.05
C TRP A 92 1.86 5.77 12.94
N PHE A 93 1.31 5.82 11.73
CA PHE A 93 1.95 6.39 10.56
C PHE A 93 0.97 7.26 9.78
N LEU A 94 1.26 8.56 9.67
CA LEU A 94 0.51 9.42 8.76
C LEU A 94 1.06 9.23 7.35
N LEU A 95 0.18 8.91 6.40
CA LEU A 95 0.51 8.81 4.98
C LEU A 95 0.06 10.07 4.25
N GLY A 96 0.93 10.61 3.39
CA GLY A 96 0.59 11.76 2.55
C GLY A 96 1.31 11.76 1.22
N GLN A 97 0.62 12.09 0.12
CA GLN A 97 1.27 12.25 -1.17
C GLN A 97 1.88 13.64 -1.30
N VAL A 98 3.15 13.74 -1.70
CA VAL A 98 3.79 15.02 -2.02
C VAL A 98 3.10 15.68 -3.21
N LYS A 99 2.48 16.83 -2.98
CA LYS A 99 1.90 17.66 -4.04
C LYS A 99 2.90 18.70 -4.52
N GLU A 100 3.56 19.39 -3.58
CA GLU A 100 4.45 20.52 -3.88
C GLU A 100 5.61 20.61 -2.87
N ASN A 101 6.73 21.17 -3.32
CA ASN A 101 7.82 21.61 -2.45
C ASN A 101 7.66 23.12 -2.27
N MET A 102 7.35 23.55 -1.05
CA MET A 102 7.09 24.95 -0.69
C MET A 102 8.21 25.52 0.19
N THR A 103 9.44 25.03 -0.01
CA THR A 103 10.61 25.49 0.73
C THR A 103 10.97 26.92 0.35
N ILE A 104 10.83 27.83 1.33
CA ILE A 104 11.27 29.23 1.22
C ILE A 104 12.47 29.45 2.15
N THR A 105 12.26 29.34 3.46
CA THR A 105 13.32 29.48 4.49
C THR A 105 13.61 28.18 5.24
N LYS A 106 12.60 27.31 5.35
CA LYS A 106 12.70 25.99 5.97
C LYS A 106 12.25 24.91 4.98
N PRO A 107 12.85 23.70 5.00
CA PRO A 107 12.39 22.61 4.15
C PRO A 107 10.92 22.29 4.46
N THR A 108 10.05 22.48 3.47
CA THR A 108 8.60 22.34 3.61
C THR A 108 7.99 21.65 2.41
N LEU A 109 7.18 20.61 2.65
CA LEU A 109 6.39 19.93 1.62
C LEU A 109 4.89 20.15 1.88
N ILE A 110 4.11 20.31 0.82
CA ILE A 110 2.66 20.22 0.88
C ILE A 110 2.26 18.80 0.50
N LEU A 111 1.58 18.12 1.42
CA LEU A 111 1.08 16.77 1.27
C LEU A 111 -0.45 16.77 1.17
N ALA A 112 -1.02 15.70 0.63
CA ALA A 112 -2.44 15.37 0.78
C ALA A 112 -2.60 13.96 1.35
N ASP A 113 -3.43 13.79 2.36
CA ASP A 113 -3.72 12.48 2.97
C ASP A 113 -4.64 11.62 2.09
N ARG A 114 -5.07 10.46 2.61
CA ARG A 114 -5.93 9.51 1.89
C ARG A 114 -7.31 10.06 1.53
N LEU A 115 -7.80 11.09 2.23
CA LEU A 115 -9.05 11.78 1.90
C LEU A 115 -8.80 13.01 1.01
N GLY A 116 -7.55 13.26 0.62
CA GLY A 116 -7.16 14.45 -0.15
C GLY A 116 -7.00 15.71 0.69
N SER A 117 -7.07 15.62 2.02
CA SER A 117 -6.94 16.78 2.91
C SER A 117 -5.51 17.31 2.84
N PRO A 118 -5.30 18.60 2.50
CA PRO A 118 -3.96 19.16 2.38
C PRO A 118 -3.38 19.53 3.75
N PHE A 119 -2.09 19.27 3.94
CA PHE A 119 -1.34 19.70 5.13
C PHE A 119 0.12 19.95 4.79
N ALA A 120 0.81 20.76 5.60
CA ALA A 120 2.24 20.97 5.45
C ALA A 120 3.03 19.96 6.30
N LEU A 121 4.14 19.47 5.75
CA LEU A 121 5.21 18.78 6.48
C LEU A 121 6.40 19.73 6.55
N VAL A 122 6.74 20.17 7.77
CA VAL A 122 7.79 21.16 8.02
C VAL A 122 8.94 20.46 8.75
N PHE A 123 10.17 20.62 8.27
CA PHE A 123 11.36 20.13 8.97
C PHE A 123 11.96 21.29 9.78
N ASP A 124 11.76 21.26 11.09
CA ASP A 124 12.16 22.34 11.99
C ASP A 124 13.64 22.27 12.39
N GLY A 125 14.22 23.43 12.69
CA GLY A 125 15.64 23.55 13.06
C GLY A 125 16.62 23.35 11.90
N LEU A 126 16.12 23.29 10.66
CA LEU A 126 16.87 23.23 9.42
C LEU A 126 16.66 24.50 8.60
N GLU A 127 17.73 24.98 7.98
CA GLU A 127 17.66 26.02 6.96
C GLU A 127 17.27 25.43 5.60
N ARG A 128 16.97 26.32 4.65
CA ARG A 128 16.45 26.00 3.32
C ARG A 128 17.19 24.86 2.62
N ASP A 129 18.52 24.87 2.69
CA ASP A 129 19.39 23.98 1.91
C ASP A 129 20.00 22.84 2.75
N ASP A 130 19.61 22.73 4.04
CA ASP A 130 20.10 21.68 4.95
C ASP A 130 19.51 20.29 4.64
N LEU A 131 18.48 20.21 3.79
CA LEU A 131 17.77 18.97 3.50
C LEU A 131 17.56 18.74 2.01
N ASP A 132 18.24 17.75 1.44
CA ASP A 132 17.99 17.30 0.07
C ASP A 132 16.83 16.28 0.01
N PHE A 133 15.62 16.78 -0.23
CA PHE A 133 14.43 15.96 -0.44
C PHE A 133 14.58 14.90 -1.53
N LYS A 134 15.37 15.16 -2.58
CA LYS A 134 15.53 14.23 -3.68
C LYS A 134 16.31 12.99 -3.24
N SER A 135 17.37 13.17 -2.45
CA SER A 135 18.14 12.06 -1.88
C SER A 135 17.30 11.18 -0.94
N LEU A 136 16.34 11.79 -0.22
CA LEU A 136 15.38 11.10 0.65
C LEU A 136 14.19 10.48 -0.12
N GLY A 137 14.10 10.70 -1.43
CA GLY A 137 12.97 10.25 -2.25
C GLY A 137 11.67 11.03 -2.06
N LEU A 138 11.69 12.12 -1.28
CA LEU A 138 10.56 13.00 -0.95
C LEU A 138 10.26 13.98 -2.09
N LYS A 139 9.89 13.44 -3.26
CA LYS A 139 9.60 14.23 -4.46
C LYS A 139 8.12 14.25 -4.81
N LYS A 140 7.70 15.24 -5.60
CA LYS A 140 6.33 15.37 -6.12
C LYS A 140 5.82 14.03 -6.66
N GLY A 141 4.61 13.66 -6.23
CA GLY A 141 3.93 12.43 -6.60
C GLY A 141 4.26 11.22 -5.72
N ALA A 142 5.35 11.24 -4.93
CA ALA A 142 5.68 10.15 -4.00
C ALA A 142 4.79 10.16 -2.75
N THR A 143 4.68 9.01 -2.09
CA THR A 143 4.00 8.87 -0.80
C THR A 143 5.02 9.00 0.32
N VAL A 144 4.75 9.89 1.25
CA VAL A 144 5.51 10.09 2.48
C VAL A 144 4.88 9.26 3.60
N VAL A 145 5.73 8.60 4.38
CA VAL A 145 5.37 7.89 5.61
C VAL A 145 5.98 8.66 6.78
N ILE A 146 5.13 9.17 7.67
CA ILE A 146 5.54 9.95 8.83
C ILE A 146 5.21 9.14 10.10
N PRO A 147 6.20 8.52 10.76
CA PRO A 147 5.97 7.78 11.99
C PRO A 147 5.58 8.73 13.13
N ASN A 148 4.65 8.28 13.97
CA ASN A 148 4.19 8.97 15.19
C ASN A 148 3.88 10.46 14.97
N ALA A 149 3.30 10.77 13.81
CA ALA A 149 3.01 12.16 13.45
C ALA A 149 2.12 12.82 14.51
N ILE A 150 2.51 14.03 14.92
CA ILE A 150 1.69 14.89 15.79
C ILE A 150 1.34 16.13 14.97
N ARG A 151 0.04 16.37 14.79
CA ARG A 151 -0.43 17.55 14.05
C ARG A 151 -0.46 18.78 14.96
N THR A 152 -0.10 19.92 14.41
CA THR A 152 -0.34 21.23 15.00
C THR A 152 -1.59 21.82 14.36
N LEU A 153 -2.55 22.21 15.20
CA LEU A 153 -3.77 22.86 14.76
C LEU A 153 -3.48 24.28 14.23
N PRO A 154 -4.24 24.75 13.22
CA PRO A 154 -4.13 26.13 12.78
C PRO A 154 -4.56 27.09 13.89
N LYS A 155 -3.76 28.14 14.13
CA LYS A 155 -4.05 29.17 15.14
C LYS A 155 -5.18 30.12 14.75
N GLU A 156 -5.49 30.19 13.46
CA GLU A 156 -6.51 31.07 12.89
C GLU A 156 -7.42 30.26 11.97
N GLU A 157 -8.69 30.63 11.93
CA GLU A 157 -9.68 30.03 11.05
C GLU A 157 -9.28 30.20 9.58
N GLY A 158 -9.38 29.13 8.79
CA GLY A 158 -8.98 29.11 7.38
C GLY A 158 -7.48 28.85 7.12
N LYS A 159 -6.62 28.86 8.14
CA LYS A 159 -5.23 28.38 8.00
C LYS A 159 -5.19 26.84 8.02
N ARG A 160 -4.18 26.27 7.35
CA ARG A 160 -3.95 24.82 7.35
C ARG A 160 -3.06 24.44 8.53
N GLY A 161 -3.39 23.34 9.19
CA GLY A 161 -2.49 22.73 10.17
C GLY A 161 -1.26 22.12 9.49
N PHE A 162 -0.31 21.68 10.29
CA PHE A 162 0.94 21.10 9.81
C PHE A 162 1.44 19.99 10.73
N VAL A 163 2.34 19.16 10.23
CA VAL A 163 3.16 18.25 11.02
C VAL A 163 4.59 18.79 11.01
N SER A 164 5.21 18.85 12.18
CA SER A 164 6.62 19.24 12.30
C SER A 164 7.49 18.02 12.57
N VAL A 165 8.66 17.98 11.92
CA VAL A 165 9.71 16.98 12.11
C VAL A 165 10.92 17.72 12.71
N PRO A 166 11.30 17.41 13.96
CA PRO A 166 12.48 18.00 14.60
C PRO A 166 13.79 17.77 13.84
N LYS A 167 14.75 18.68 14.05
CA LYS A 167 16.13 18.52 13.58
C LYS A 167 16.69 17.17 14.04
N GLY A 168 17.30 16.44 13.10
CA GLY A 168 17.86 15.11 13.36
C GLY A 168 16.89 13.95 13.11
N GLN A 169 15.58 14.20 13.00
CA GLN A 169 14.56 13.16 12.72
C GLN A 169 14.13 13.10 11.26
N ALA A 170 14.71 13.92 10.38
CA ALA A 170 14.35 13.94 8.96
C ALA A 170 14.52 12.56 8.28
N GLY A 171 15.48 11.75 8.74
CA GLY A 171 15.71 10.39 8.25
C GLY A 171 14.65 9.36 8.69
N GLU A 172 13.81 9.68 9.68
CA GLU A 172 12.69 8.82 10.11
C GLU A 172 11.51 8.91 9.14
N VAL A 173 11.36 10.05 8.46
CA VAL A 173 10.39 10.23 7.39
C VAL A 173 10.85 9.43 6.16
N LYS A 174 10.02 8.50 5.70
CA LYS A 174 10.33 7.62 4.57
C LYS A 174 9.49 7.96 3.35
N ALA A 175 9.98 7.58 2.18
CA ALA A 175 9.29 7.75 0.91
C ALA A 175 9.01 6.39 0.25
N ILE A 176 7.76 6.17 -0.16
CA ILE A 176 7.36 5.07 -1.04
C ILE A 176 7.21 5.61 -2.47
N PRO A 177 7.91 5.04 -3.47
CA PRO A 177 7.83 5.52 -4.84
C PRO A 177 6.46 5.25 -5.50
N GLY A 178 5.61 6.27 -5.62
CA GLY A 178 4.30 6.17 -6.29
C GLY A 178 3.29 7.08 -5.64
N SER A 179 2.11 7.24 -6.25
CA SER A 179 1.01 7.99 -5.64
C SER A 179 0.47 7.28 -4.40
N LEU A 180 -0.15 8.03 -3.48
CA LEU A 180 -0.79 7.46 -2.30
C LEU A 180 -1.85 6.42 -2.70
N GLU A 181 -2.71 6.74 -3.67
CA GLU A 181 -3.66 5.79 -4.24
C GLU A 181 -2.99 4.47 -4.67
N LYS A 182 -1.86 4.54 -5.38
CA LYS A 182 -1.14 3.34 -5.82
C LYS A 182 -0.57 2.55 -4.64
N VAL A 183 -0.05 3.24 -3.63
CA VAL A 183 0.45 2.59 -2.39
C VAL A 183 -0.68 1.86 -1.67
N LEU A 184 -1.86 2.47 -1.56
CA LEU A 184 -3.03 1.84 -0.93
C LEU A 184 -3.48 0.59 -1.69
N LEU A 185 -3.60 0.68 -3.02
CA LEU A 185 -3.97 -0.46 -3.87
C LEU A 185 -2.96 -1.61 -3.79
N VAL A 186 -1.67 -1.30 -3.84
CA VAL A 186 -0.61 -2.32 -3.74
C VAL A 186 -0.55 -2.90 -2.33
N GLY A 187 -0.71 -2.09 -1.29
CA GLY A 187 -0.76 -2.57 0.10
C GLY A 187 -1.91 -3.55 0.33
N GLU A 188 -3.10 -3.24 -0.16
CA GLU A 188 -4.25 -4.16 -0.10
C GLU A 188 -3.99 -5.44 -0.90
N TRP A 189 -3.42 -5.34 -2.10
CA TRP A 189 -3.00 -6.52 -2.85
C TRP A 189 -1.98 -7.36 -2.08
N MET A 190 -0.99 -6.74 -1.42
CA MET A 190 0.00 -7.46 -0.59
C MET A 190 -0.65 -8.10 0.63
N ARG A 191 -1.64 -7.46 1.24
CA ARG A 191 -2.38 -7.99 2.39
C ARG A 191 -3.21 -9.22 2.03
N VAL A 192 -3.86 -9.18 0.87
CA VAL A 192 -4.73 -10.28 0.39
C VAL A 192 -3.89 -11.38 -0.24
N ASN A 193 -2.94 -11.02 -1.12
CA ASN A 193 -2.21 -11.95 -1.98
C ASN A 193 -0.79 -12.32 -1.49
N GLY A 194 -0.20 -11.50 -0.63
CA GLY A 194 1.15 -11.69 -0.12
C GLY A 194 1.28 -12.99 0.66
N GLY A 195 1.82 -14.02 -0.01
CA GLY A 195 1.95 -15.33 0.61
C GLY A 195 0.64 -16.12 0.64
N ILE A 196 -0.31 -15.84 -0.26
CA ILE A 196 -1.45 -16.73 -0.47
C ILE A 196 -0.94 -18.13 -0.71
N LYS A 197 -1.59 -19.04 0.00
CA LYS A 197 -1.50 -20.46 -0.20
C LYS A 197 -2.85 -20.94 -0.70
N ASN A 198 -2.86 -21.92 -1.61
CA ASN A 198 -4.09 -22.62 -1.96
C ASN A 198 -4.66 -23.40 -0.76
N GLU A 199 -5.82 -24.06 -0.92
CA GLU A 199 -6.44 -24.90 0.12
C GLU A 199 -5.49 -25.97 0.68
N GLY A 200 -4.51 -26.39 -0.12
CA GLY A 200 -3.44 -27.32 0.27
C GLY A 200 -2.21 -26.67 0.93
N GLY A 201 -2.25 -25.39 1.29
CA GLY A 201 -1.14 -24.70 1.96
C GLY A 201 0.05 -24.35 1.05
N LYS A 202 -0.10 -24.42 -0.28
CA LYS A 202 0.99 -24.20 -1.25
C LYS A 202 0.91 -22.80 -1.86
N GLU A 203 2.06 -22.12 -1.94
CA GLU A 203 2.15 -20.81 -2.59
C GLU A 203 1.66 -20.87 -4.04
N ILE A 204 1.03 -19.80 -4.52
CA ILE A 204 0.51 -19.69 -5.89
C ILE A 204 1.28 -18.65 -6.71
N CYS A 205 1.31 -18.85 -8.03
CA CYS A 205 1.87 -17.89 -8.97
C CYS A 205 0.98 -16.65 -9.09
N ASP A 206 1.56 -15.46 -8.88
CA ASP A 206 0.84 -14.18 -8.94
C ASP A 206 0.46 -13.77 -10.38
N SER A 207 0.98 -14.47 -11.40
CA SER A 207 0.61 -14.23 -12.80
C SER A 207 -0.55 -15.10 -13.26
N CYS A 208 -0.50 -16.41 -13.00
CA CYS A 208 -1.44 -17.39 -13.56
C CYS A 208 -2.26 -18.16 -12.52
N GLY A 209 -2.02 -17.95 -11.22
CA GLY A 209 -2.76 -18.58 -10.12
C GLY A 209 -2.41 -20.03 -9.83
N LYS A 210 -1.56 -20.68 -10.65
CA LYS A 210 -1.18 -22.10 -10.43
C LYS A 210 -0.34 -22.28 -9.15
N PRO A 211 -0.54 -23.38 -8.42
CA PRO A 211 0.24 -23.68 -7.22
C PRO A 211 1.67 -24.10 -7.55
N ALA A 212 2.56 -23.98 -6.55
CA ALA A 212 4.00 -24.21 -6.69
C ALA A 212 4.39 -25.63 -7.16
N ASP A 213 3.59 -26.64 -6.85
CA ASP A 213 3.85 -28.05 -7.17
C ASP A 213 3.41 -28.45 -8.57
N GLU A 214 2.59 -27.64 -9.25
CA GLU A 214 2.29 -27.79 -10.67
C GLU A 214 3.38 -27.21 -11.57
N THR A 215 4.48 -26.72 -10.97
CA THR A 215 5.62 -26.16 -11.70
C THR A 215 6.71 -27.21 -11.84
N ASN A 216 7.27 -27.33 -13.04
CA ASN A 216 8.43 -28.19 -13.29
C ASN A 216 9.76 -27.46 -12.99
N GLU A 217 9.71 -26.22 -12.49
CA GLU A 217 10.90 -25.42 -12.22
C GLU A 217 11.38 -25.57 -10.78
N LYS A 218 12.70 -25.60 -10.63
CA LYS A 218 13.37 -25.57 -9.33
C LYS A 218 13.52 -24.11 -8.92
N SER A 219 13.02 -23.77 -7.73
CA SER A 219 13.34 -22.51 -7.06
C SER A 219 14.84 -22.42 -6.79
N GLY A 220 15.35 -21.22 -6.45
CA GLY A 220 16.77 -20.94 -6.25
C GLY A 220 17.47 -21.81 -5.19
N ASN A 221 16.72 -22.54 -4.35
CA ASN A 221 17.22 -23.50 -3.37
C ASN A 221 17.19 -24.97 -3.87
N GLY A 222 17.01 -25.21 -5.17
CA GLY A 222 16.99 -26.57 -5.76
C GLY A 222 15.73 -27.39 -5.44
N LYS A 223 14.77 -26.83 -4.68
CA LYS A 223 13.45 -27.41 -4.41
C LYS A 223 12.45 -26.96 -5.48
N VAL A 224 11.51 -27.82 -5.86
CA VAL A 224 10.35 -27.43 -6.69
C VAL A 224 9.62 -26.29 -5.98
N GLY A 225 9.41 -25.18 -6.68
CA GLY A 225 8.78 -24.01 -6.09
C GLY A 225 8.85 -22.78 -6.98
N LEU A 226 8.07 -21.77 -6.62
CA LEU A 226 7.94 -20.55 -7.42
C LEU A 226 9.23 -19.71 -7.40
N LEU A 227 9.51 -19.07 -8.53
CA LEU A 227 10.52 -18.02 -8.66
C LEU A 227 10.03 -16.76 -7.97
N LYS A 228 10.89 -16.06 -7.22
CA LYS A 228 10.58 -14.76 -6.63
C LYS A 228 11.15 -13.64 -7.49
N CYS A 229 10.40 -12.54 -7.63
CA CYS A 229 10.91 -11.33 -8.24
C CYS A 229 12.13 -10.83 -7.44
N THR A 230 13.31 -10.82 -8.06
CA THR A 230 14.55 -10.36 -7.41
C THR A 230 14.56 -8.86 -7.10
N GLY A 231 13.71 -8.07 -7.77
CA GLY A 231 13.62 -6.63 -7.56
C GLY A 231 12.88 -6.24 -6.27
N CYS A 232 11.72 -6.84 -6.02
CA CYS A 232 10.84 -6.49 -4.90
C CYS A 232 10.70 -7.57 -3.82
N GLY A 233 11.04 -8.82 -4.13
CA GLY A 233 10.88 -9.97 -3.25
C GLY A 233 9.44 -10.43 -2.99
N GLY A 234 8.42 -9.60 -3.32
CA GLY A 234 7.02 -9.86 -2.95
C GLY A 234 6.21 -10.69 -3.93
N VAL A 235 6.59 -10.73 -5.21
CA VAL A 235 5.83 -11.41 -6.28
C VAL A 235 6.48 -12.73 -6.68
N ARG A 236 5.67 -13.76 -6.93
CA ARG A 236 6.05 -15.14 -7.24
C ARG A 236 5.55 -15.59 -8.60
N TYR A 237 6.33 -16.40 -9.31
CA TYR A 237 6.05 -16.88 -10.66
C TYR A 237 6.35 -18.37 -10.81
N CYS A 238 5.61 -19.04 -11.70
CA CYS A 238 5.96 -20.41 -12.09
C CYS A 238 7.33 -20.48 -12.75
N ASN A 239 7.60 -19.53 -13.64
CA ASN A 239 8.76 -19.51 -14.53
C ASN A 239 8.99 -18.10 -15.10
N LYS A 240 9.97 -17.99 -16.00
CA LYS A 240 10.31 -16.73 -16.66
C LYS A 240 9.16 -16.15 -17.50
N ASP A 241 8.35 -16.99 -18.14
CA ASP A 241 7.24 -16.52 -19.00
C ASP A 241 6.17 -15.80 -18.17
N CYS A 242 5.75 -16.42 -17.05
CA CYS A 242 4.84 -15.79 -16.09
C CYS A 242 5.43 -14.49 -15.53
N GLN A 243 6.74 -14.42 -15.29
CA GLN A 243 7.39 -13.19 -14.85
C GLN A 243 7.28 -12.08 -15.91
N VAL A 244 7.56 -12.39 -17.19
CA VAL A 244 7.53 -11.42 -18.29
C VAL A 244 6.11 -10.94 -18.57
N GLU A 245 5.13 -11.85 -18.54
CA GLU A 245 3.73 -11.51 -18.69
C GLU A 245 3.25 -10.56 -17.58
N ALA A 246 3.47 -10.93 -16.31
CA ALA A 246 3.13 -10.07 -15.18
C ALA A 246 3.86 -8.72 -15.26
N TRP A 247 5.13 -8.70 -15.66
CA TRP A 247 5.92 -7.48 -15.82
C TRP A 247 5.27 -6.50 -16.79
N ASN A 248 4.82 -7.00 -17.94
CA ASN A 248 4.21 -6.16 -18.98
C ASN A 248 2.80 -5.69 -18.60
N ASN A 249 2.05 -6.50 -17.84
CA ASN A 249 0.65 -6.24 -17.55
C ASN A 249 0.41 -5.37 -16.29
N TRP A 250 1.12 -5.63 -15.19
CA TRP A 250 0.84 -4.95 -13.91
C TRP A 250 2.07 -4.76 -13.01
N HIS A 251 3.01 -5.71 -13.01
CA HIS A 251 4.05 -5.75 -11.99
C HIS A 251 5.11 -4.64 -12.13
N LYS A 252 5.42 -4.16 -13.34
CA LYS A 252 6.50 -3.16 -13.55
C LYS A 252 6.32 -1.88 -12.73
N GLY A 253 5.10 -1.34 -12.68
CA GLY A 253 4.78 -0.15 -11.88
C GLY A 253 4.82 -0.41 -10.38
N ASP A 254 4.44 -1.63 -9.99
CA ASP A 254 4.13 -2.03 -8.62
C ASP A 254 5.39 -2.54 -7.91
N CYS A 255 6.36 -3.07 -8.67
CA CYS A 255 7.60 -3.64 -8.17
C CYS A 255 8.33 -2.69 -7.20
N LYS A 256 8.46 -1.41 -7.56
CA LYS A 256 9.11 -0.40 -6.70
C LYS A 256 8.25 0.00 -5.49
N VAL A 257 6.92 -0.07 -5.62
CA VAL A 257 5.97 0.23 -4.54
C VAL A 257 6.04 -0.89 -3.50
N ILE A 258 5.95 -2.15 -3.95
CA ILE A 258 6.10 -3.36 -3.11
C ILE A 258 7.44 -3.32 -2.39
N LYS A 259 8.54 -3.01 -3.09
CA LYS A 259 9.86 -2.86 -2.47
C LYS A 259 9.87 -1.79 -1.38
N GLY A 260 9.26 -0.64 -1.64
CA GLY A 260 9.17 0.47 -0.68
C GLY A 260 8.33 0.11 0.55
N ILE A 261 7.19 -0.54 0.37
CA ILE A 261 6.33 -1.04 1.47
C ILE A 261 7.12 -2.03 2.32
N ASN A 262 7.74 -3.05 1.70
CA ASN A 262 8.53 -4.05 2.42
C ASN A 262 9.70 -3.43 3.19
N ALA A 263 10.39 -2.45 2.62
CA ALA A 263 11.53 -1.81 3.29
C ALA A 263 11.14 -0.98 4.53
N ILE A 264 9.85 -0.63 4.69
CA ILE A 264 9.36 0.19 5.79
C ILE A 264 8.57 -0.63 6.81
N PHE A 265 7.80 -1.62 6.35
CA PHE A 265 6.79 -2.31 7.16
C PHE A 265 6.96 -3.83 7.28
N ALA A 266 7.91 -4.46 6.56
CA ALA A 266 8.12 -5.91 6.57
C ALA A 266 9.35 -6.36 7.36
#